data_AF-A0A9E3FZG6-F1
#
_entry.id   AF-A0A9E3FZG6-F1
#
_cell.length_a   1.000
_cell.length_b   1.000
_cell.length_c   1.000
_cell.angle_alpha   90.00
_cell.angle_beta   90.00
_cell.angle_gamma   90.00
#
_symmetry.space_group_name_H-M   'P 1'
#
loop_
_entity.id
_entity.type
_entity.pdbx_description
1 polymer ?
#
loop_
_entity_poly.entity_id
_entity_poly.type
_entity_poly.pdbx_seq_one_letter_code
_entity_poly.pdbx_strand_id
1 'polypeptide(L)' 'SGGDNVPRIAGQREDYLKKTLGEYKDNSRHGYDGTMADVMGSVSGEQIADLAYYIARVR' A
#
# COMPACT_ATOMS: atom_id res chain seq x y z
N SER A 1 4.41 21.66 -8.88
CA SER A 1 3.07 21.23 -8.44
C SER A 1 3.21 19.88 -7.77
N GLY A 2 3.36 19.85 -6.45
CA GLY A 2 3.47 18.62 -5.67
C GLY A 2 2.11 18.30 -5.08
N GLY A 3 1.27 17.59 -5.83
CA GLY A 3 -0.08 17.23 -5.41
C GLY A 3 -0.54 15.84 -5.84
N ASP A 4 0.31 15.08 -6.55
CA ASP A 4 -0.12 13.89 -7.31
C ASP A 4 0.64 12.59 -6.95
N ASN A 5 1.38 12.54 -5.84
CA ASN A 5 2.16 11.35 -5.47
C ASN A 5 1.47 10.40 -4.49
N VAL A 6 0.18 10.59 -4.19
CA VAL A 6 -0.60 9.60 -3.43
C VAL A 6 -1.34 8.72 -4.43
N PRO A 7 -0.84 7.51 -4.75
CA PRO A 7 -1.53 6.61 -5.66
C PRO A 7 -2.95 6.31 -5.13
N ARG A 8 -3.93 6.39 -6.03
CA ARG A 8 -5.33 6.11 -5.70
C ARG A 8 -5.50 4.62 -5.44
N ILE A 9 -5.35 4.22 -4.18
CA ILE A 9 -5.49 2.83 -3.72
C ILE A 9 -6.94 2.45 -3.37
N ALA A 10 -7.81 3.43 -3.11
CA ALA A 10 -9.24 3.18 -2.86
C ALA A 10 -9.93 2.59 -4.10
N GLY A 11 -10.66 1.49 -3.91
CA GLY A 11 -11.37 0.80 -5.00
C GLY A 11 -10.50 -0.05 -5.94
N GLN A 12 -9.21 -0.22 -5.63
CA GLN A 12 -8.37 -1.20 -6.32
C GLN A 12 -8.71 -2.63 -5.89
N ARG A 13 -8.37 -3.60 -6.74
CA ARG A 13 -8.59 -5.02 -6.42
C ARG A 13 -7.78 -5.41 -5.18
N GLU A 14 -8.39 -6.19 -4.30
CA GLU A 14 -7.77 -6.59 -3.02
C GLU A 14 -6.42 -7.30 -3.20
N ASP A 15 -6.26 -8.13 -4.23
CA ASP A 15 -5.01 -8.82 -4.55
C ASP A 15 -3.90 -7.85 -4.98
N TYR A 16 -4.24 -6.82 -5.77
CA TYR A 16 -3.32 -5.76 -6.13
C TYR A 16 -2.88 -4.96 -4.90
N LEU A 17 -3.79 -4.70 -3.97
CA LEU A 17 -3.48 -4.03 -2.70
C LEU A 17 -2.57 -4.87 -1.81
N LYS A 18 -2.86 -6.17 -1.62
CA LYS A 18 -1.97 -7.08 -0.86
C LYS A 18 -0.56 -7.10 -1.44
N LYS A 19 -0.44 -7.26 -2.75
CA LYS A 19 0.85 -7.24 -3.44
C LYS A 19 1.57 -5.90 -3.21
N THR A 20 0.91 -4.80 -3.51
CA THR A 20 1.50 -3.45 -3.44
C THR A 20 1.95 -3.08 -2.01
N LEU A 21 1.13 -3.38 -1.00
CA LEU A 21 1.47 -3.14 0.40
C LEU A 21 2.65 -4.01 0.86
N GLY A 22 2.75 -5.25 0.35
CA GLY A 22 3.92 -6.10 0.54
C GLY A 22 5.19 -5.50 -0.06
N GLU A 23 5.12 -5.02 -1.31
CA GLU A 23 6.25 -4.41 -2.01
C GLU A 23 6.73 -3.10 -1.35
N TYR A 24 5.83 -2.36 -0.68
CA TYR A 24 6.21 -1.22 0.16
C TYR A 24 6.91 -1.67 1.44
N LYS A 25 6.44 -2.75 2.07
CA LYS A 25 7.03 -3.26 3.32
C LYS A 25 8.44 -3.81 3.12
N ASP A 26 8.65 -4.57 2.04
CA ASP A 26 9.95 -5.19 1.73
C ASP A 26 10.90 -4.28 0.95
N ASN A 27 10.44 -3.06 0.65
CA ASN A 27 11.16 -2.05 -0.11
C ASN A 27 11.58 -2.51 -1.52
N SER A 28 10.87 -3.48 -2.10
CA SER A 28 11.10 -3.98 -3.47
C SER A 28 10.45 -3.11 -4.55
N ARG A 29 9.58 -2.18 -4.17
CA ARG A 29 8.90 -1.29 -5.11
C ARG A 29 9.79 -0.14 -5.57
N HIS A 30 10.38 -0.29 -6.76
CA HIS A 30 11.17 0.77 -7.38
C HIS A 30 10.29 1.89 -7.97
N GLY A 31 10.74 3.15 -7.86
CA GLY A 31 10.10 4.31 -8.51
C GLY A 31 8.99 5.01 -7.69
N TYR A 32 8.83 4.67 -6.41
CA TYR A 32 7.95 5.38 -5.47
C TYR A 32 8.76 6.03 -4.36
N ASP A 33 8.21 7.10 -3.78
CA ASP A 33 8.79 7.77 -2.60
C ASP A 33 8.82 6.80 -1.40
N GLY A 34 9.90 6.83 -0.62
CA GLY A 34 10.14 5.93 0.52
C GLY A 34 9.16 6.11 1.67
N THR A 35 8.35 7.18 1.64
CA THR A 35 7.35 7.48 2.67
C THR A 35 6.40 6.32 2.95
N MET A 36 5.98 5.56 1.92
CA MET A 36 5.10 4.40 2.14
C MET A 36 5.84 3.20 2.75
N ALA A 37 7.13 3.04 2.49
CA ALA A 37 7.93 2.01 3.14
C ALA A 37 8.08 2.27 4.64
N ASP A 38 8.28 3.54 5.04
CA ASP A 38 8.35 3.95 6.45
C ASP A 38 7.04 3.64 7.20
N VAL A 39 5.90 3.95 6.59
CA VAL A 39 4.57 3.62 7.15
C VAL A 39 4.39 2.11 7.31
N MET A 40 4.72 1.35 6.26
CA MET A 40 4.56 -0.11 6.23
C MET A 40 5.56 -0.87 7.11
N GLY A 41 6.64 -0.21 7.57
CA GLY A 41 7.62 -0.79 8.49
C GLY A 41 6.98 -1.36 9.76
N SER A 42 5.98 -0.66 10.29
CA SER A 42 5.23 -1.04 11.51
C SER A 42 4.09 -2.04 11.29
N VAL A 43 3.73 -2.33 10.04
CA VAL A 43 2.60 -3.21 9.69
C VAL A 43 3.09 -4.65 9.54
N SER A 44 2.46 -5.60 10.23
CA SER A 44 2.81 -7.02 10.08
C SER A 44 2.33 -7.62 8.75
N GLY A 45 2.87 -8.77 8.36
CA GLY A 45 2.40 -9.49 7.17
C GLY A 45 0.91 -9.86 7.22
N GLU A 46 0.41 -10.20 8.41
CA GLU A 46 -1.01 -10.52 8.63
C GLU A 46 -1.89 -9.28 8.46
N GLN A 47 -1.44 -8.14 9.02
CA GLN A 47 -2.17 -6.87 8.93
C GLN A 47 -2.25 -6.33 7.50
N ILE A 48 -1.31 -6.70 6.61
CA ILE A 48 -1.40 -6.35 5.18
C ILE A 48 -2.68 -6.92 4.54
N ALA A 49 -3.07 -8.14 4.92
CA ALA A 49 -4.26 -8.77 4.36
C ALA A 49 -5.54 -8.02 4.78
N ASP A 50 -5.63 -7.64 6.06
CA ASP A 50 -6.75 -6.89 6.63
C ASP A 50 -6.85 -5.49 6.02
N LEU A 51 -5.71 -4.81 5.88
CA LEU A 51 -5.64 -3.48 5.29
C LEU A 51 -6.09 -3.50 3.82
N ALA A 52 -5.62 -4.48 3.04
CA ALA A 52 -6.05 -4.64 1.65
C ALA A 52 -7.55 -4.94 1.54
N TYR A 53 -8.07 -5.80 2.41
CA TYR A 53 -9.50 -6.12 2.46
C TYR A 53 -10.35 -4.87 2.74
N TYR A 54 -9.94 -4.07 3.72
CA TYR A 54 -10.61 -2.83 4.11
C TYR A 54 -10.55 -1.77 3.00
N ILE A 55 -9.36 -1.47 2.47
CA ILE A 55 -9.15 -0.44 1.43
C ILE A 55 -9.90 -0.78 0.13
N ALA A 56 -10.00 -2.06 -0.22
CA ALA A 56 -10.77 -2.50 -1.39
C ALA A 56 -12.28 -2.19 -1.28
N ARG A 57 -12.79 -2.01 -0.06
CA ARG A 57 -14.23 -1.90 0.24
C ARG A 57 -14.64 -0.55 0.83
N VAL A 58 -13.68 0.26 1.29
CA VAL A 58 -13.94 1.62 1.73
C VAL A 58 -14.33 2.48 0.52
N ARG A 59 -15.45 3.21 0.63
CA ARG A 59 -15.98 4.10 -0.41
C ARG A 59 -15.75 5.56 -0.06
#